data_AF-A0A1I5DDF7-F1
#
_entry.id   AF-A0A1I5DDF7-F1
#
_cell.length_a   1.000
_cell.length_b   1.000
_cell.length_c   1.000
_cell.angle_alpha   90.00
_cell.angle_beta   90.00
_cell.angle_gamma   90.00
#
_symmetry.space_group_name_H-M   'P 1'
#
loop_
_entity.id
_entity.type
_entity.pdbx_description
1 polymer ?
#
loop_
_entity_poly.entity_id
_entity_poly.type
_entity_poly.pdbx_seq_one_letter_code
_entity_poly.pdbx_strand_id
1 'polypeptide(L)'
;MHNEEKKDNLRLLLEKDTSNESHYYYCLQRFGDLNGDYRSLLSTDPINVDIELLRLPDANYELCVALLIMLLRESHWIEGSFERRYRNGEVQQIISKMITLL
;
A
#
# COMPACT_ATOMS: atom_id res chain seq x y z
N MET A 1 6.16 -15.96 6.67
CA MET A 1 6.91 -14.92 7.39
C MET A 1 6.17 -14.56 8.65
N HIS A 2 6.86 -14.31 9.77
CA HIS A 2 6.23 -13.93 11.04
C HIS A 2 5.83 -12.44 11.03
N ASN A 3 4.78 -12.07 11.78
CA ASN A 3 4.29 -10.69 11.82
C ASN A 3 5.35 -9.66 12.26
N GLU A 4 6.22 -10.02 13.21
CA GLU A 4 7.31 -9.13 13.65
C GLU A 4 8.30 -8.85 12.51
N GLU A 5 8.63 -9.87 11.70
CA GLU A 5 9.48 -9.66 10.52
C GLU A 5 8.77 -8.79 9.46
N LYS A 6 7.45 -8.94 9.27
CA LYS A 6 6.67 -8.02 8.41
C LYS A 6 6.76 -6.57 8.91
N LYS A 7 6.56 -6.34 10.22
CA LYS A 7 6.63 -5.01 10.83
C LYS A 7 8.00 -4.36 10.61
N ASP A 8 9.08 -5.11 10.80
CA ASP A 8 10.43 -4.57 10.64
C ASP A 8 10.70 -4.15 9.18
N ASN A 9 10.27 -4.95 8.20
CA ASN A 9 10.37 -4.56 6.79
C ASN A 9 9.54 -3.30 6.47
N LEU A 10 8.34 -3.18 7.04
CA LEU A 10 7.49 -1.99 6.86
C LEU A 10 8.08 -0.74 7.54
N ARG A 11 8.69 -0.88 8.73
CA ARG A 11 9.41 0.22 9.40
C ARG A 11 10.60 0.69 8.56
N LEU A 12 11.37 -0.24 8.01
CA LEU A 12 12.47 0.07 7.10
C LEU A 12 12.02 0.82 5.84
N LEU A 13 10.82 0.54 5.31
CA LEU A 13 10.26 1.33 4.20
C LEU A 13 10.00 2.79 4.61
N LEU A 14 9.46 3.02 5.81
CA LEU A 14 9.23 4.37 6.33
C LEU A 14 10.54 5.12 6.59
N GLU A 15 11.53 4.45 7.16
CA GLU A 15 12.85 5.04 7.46
C GLU A 15 13.66 5.39 6.21
N LYS A 16 13.50 4.61 5.13
CA LYS A 16 14.15 4.90 3.85
C LYS A 16 13.69 6.20 3.19
N ASP A 17 12.54 6.73 3.62
CA ASP A 17 11.92 7.95 3.11
C ASP A 17 11.97 8.05 1.57
N THR A 18 11.42 7.05 0.88
CA THR A 18 11.57 6.90 -0.57
C THR A 18 10.27 6.59 -1.29
N SER A 19 10.01 7.29 -2.39
CA SER A 19 8.91 7.01 -3.33
C SER A 19 9.25 5.93 -4.37
N ASN A 20 10.38 5.23 -4.24
CA ASN A 20 10.77 4.20 -5.21
C ASN A 20 9.84 2.97 -5.10
N GLU A 21 8.94 2.85 -6.08
CA GLU A 21 7.94 1.79 -6.21
C GLU A 21 8.52 0.37 -6.08
N SER A 22 9.77 0.16 -6.51
CA SER A 22 10.42 -1.15 -6.48
C SER A 22 10.58 -1.69 -5.06
N HIS A 23 10.79 -0.82 -4.06
CA HIS A 23 10.90 -1.24 -2.67
C HIS A 23 9.57 -1.75 -2.11
N TYR A 24 8.46 -1.12 -2.51
CA TYR A 24 7.12 -1.51 -2.09
C TYR A 24 6.69 -2.82 -2.74
N TYR A 25 6.93 -2.97 -4.05
CA TYR A 25 6.72 -4.23 -4.74
C TYR A 25 7.52 -5.37 -4.12
N TYR A 26 8.81 -5.14 -3.85
CA TYR A 26 9.67 -6.14 -3.22
C TYR A 26 9.15 -6.56 -1.84
N CYS A 27 8.72 -5.60 -1.00
CA CYS A 27 8.13 -5.93 0.29
C CYS A 27 6.86 -6.77 0.15
N LEU A 28 5.89 -6.32 -0.65
CA LEU A 28 4.64 -7.08 -0.86
C LEU A 28 4.91 -8.48 -1.44
N GLN A 29 5.88 -8.63 -2.34
CA GLN A 29 6.28 -9.92 -2.89
C GLN A 29 6.87 -10.83 -1.81
N ARG A 30 7.81 -10.33 -0.99
CA ARG A 30 8.41 -11.06 0.12
C ARG A 30 7.36 -11.52 1.13
N PHE A 31 6.29 -10.74 1.27
CA PHE A 31 5.22 -10.99 2.22
C PHE A 31 4.22 -12.04 1.71
N GLY A 32 4.22 -12.33 0.40
CA GLY A 32 3.21 -13.14 -0.28
C GLY A 32 1.93 -12.38 -0.62
N ASP A 33 1.90 -11.07 -0.39
CA ASP A 33 0.70 -10.23 -0.43
C ASP A 33 0.34 -9.75 -1.87
N LEU A 34 1.21 -9.98 -2.86
CA LEU A 34 0.94 -9.67 -4.27
C LEU A 34 0.05 -10.68 -5.01
N ASN A 35 -0.17 -11.87 -4.45
CA ASN A 35 -0.79 -12.98 -5.17
C ASN A 35 -2.32 -12.98 -5.13
N GLY A 36 -2.94 -12.05 -4.38
CA GLY A 36 -4.38 -11.96 -4.23
C GLY A 36 -5.06 -11.06 -5.27
N ASP A 37 -6.36 -11.27 -5.47
CA ASP A 37 -7.19 -10.35 -6.23
C ASP A 37 -7.54 -9.11 -5.39
N TYR A 38 -6.65 -8.12 -5.43
CA TYR A 38 -6.86 -6.85 -4.73
C TYR A 38 -8.13 -6.12 -5.17
N ARG A 39 -8.60 -6.33 -6.41
CA ARG A 39 -9.76 -5.61 -6.96
C ARG A 39 -11.04 -6.00 -6.24
N SER A 40 -11.17 -7.26 -5.81
CA SER A 40 -12.31 -7.75 -5.02
C SER A 40 -12.48 -7.07 -3.66
N LEU A 41 -11.43 -6.41 -3.14
CA LEU A 41 -11.44 -5.70 -1.86
C LEU A 41 -11.78 -4.21 -2.02
N LEU A 42 -11.74 -3.68 -3.24
CA LEU A 42 -12.11 -2.31 -3.57
C LEU A 42 -13.62 -2.20 -3.79
N SER A 43 -14.18 -1.03 -3.49
CA SER A 43 -15.61 -0.74 -3.52
C SER A 43 -16.09 -0.02 -4.78
N THR A 44 -15.17 0.61 -5.52
CA THR A 44 -15.45 1.46 -6.67
C THR A 44 -15.16 0.76 -7.99
N ASP A 45 -16.07 0.91 -8.96
CA ASP A 45 -15.90 0.42 -10.33
C ASP A 45 -16.46 1.45 -11.33
N PRO A 46 -15.62 2.12 -12.14
CA PRO A 46 -14.15 2.01 -12.18
C PRO A 46 -13.49 2.47 -10.87
N ILE A 47 -12.25 2.02 -10.63
CA ILE A 47 -11.49 2.34 -9.42
C ILE A 47 -11.33 3.86 -9.29
N ASN A 48 -11.77 4.40 -8.15
CA ASN A 48 -11.52 5.78 -7.75
C ASN A 48 -10.60 5.78 -6.52
N VAL A 49 -9.33 6.09 -6.74
CA VAL A 49 -8.28 6.06 -5.71
C VAL A 49 -8.63 6.94 -4.51
N ASP A 50 -9.13 8.14 -4.75
CA ASP A 50 -9.41 9.10 -3.69
C ASP A 50 -10.55 8.61 -2.79
N ILE A 51 -11.60 7.99 -3.38
CA ILE A 51 -12.71 7.41 -2.61
C ILE A 51 -12.26 6.18 -1.83
N GLU A 52 -11.45 5.30 -2.43
CA GLU A 52 -10.95 4.11 -1.74
C GLU A 52 -10.07 4.46 -0.54
N LEU A 53 -9.23 5.50 -0.64
CA LEU A 53 -8.37 5.95 0.46
C LEU A 53 -9.15 6.45 1.67
N LEU A 54 -10.39 6.94 1.50
CA LEU A 54 -11.25 7.33 2.62
C LEU A 54 -11.58 6.13 3.55
N ARG A 55 -11.42 4.90 3.07
CA ARG A 55 -11.68 3.67 3.84
C ARG A 55 -10.49 3.24 4.70
N LEU A 56 -9.32 3.89 4.56
CA LEU A 56 -8.10 3.54 5.29
C LEU A 56 -8.26 3.54 6.83
N PRO A 57 -8.97 4.49 7.47
CA PRO A 57 -9.14 4.49 8.93
C PRO A 57 -9.73 3.20 9.48
N ASP A 58 -10.67 2.60 8.75
CA ASP A 58 -11.39 1.37 9.12
C ASP A 58 -10.84 0.10 8.43
N ALA A 59 -9.75 0.24 7.68
CA ALA A 59 -9.18 -0.86 6.91
C ALA A 59 -8.60 -1.97 7.82
N ASN A 60 -8.85 -3.22 7.42
CA ASN A 60 -8.09 -4.39 7.88
C ASN A 60 -6.81 -4.55 7.05
N TYR A 61 -5.98 -5.54 7.40
CA TYR A 61 -4.67 -5.70 6.77
C TYR A 61 -4.78 -5.95 5.27
N GLU A 62 -5.73 -6.80 4.86
CA GLU A 62 -5.98 -7.13 3.46
C GLU A 62 -6.41 -5.91 2.65
N LEU A 63 -7.28 -5.05 3.21
CA LEU A 63 -7.64 -3.80 2.55
C LEU A 63 -6.45 -2.84 2.47
N CYS A 64 -5.60 -2.75 3.50
CA CYS A 64 -4.37 -1.96 3.40
C CYS A 64 -3.44 -2.45 2.27
N VAL A 65 -3.27 -3.76 2.12
CA VAL A 65 -2.54 -4.36 0.99
C VAL A 65 -3.18 -3.94 -0.34
N ALA A 66 -4.50 -4.04 -0.45
CA ALA A 66 -5.22 -3.67 -1.67
C ALA A 66 -5.08 -2.18 -2.01
N LEU A 67 -5.16 -1.30 -1.00
CA LEU A 67 -4.96 0.15 -1.17
C LEU A 67 -3.51 0.44 -1.63
N LEU A 68 -2.51 -0.21 -1.06
CA LEU A 68 -1.12 -0.02 -1.48
C LEU A 68 -0.88 -0.51 -2.92
N ILE A 69 -1.42 -1.68 -3.28
CA ILE A 69 -1.37 -2.19 -4.65
C ILE A 69 -2.09 -1.24 -5.61
N MET A 70 -3.24 -0.69 -5.22
CA MET A 70 -3.99 0.28 -6.01
C MET A 70 -3.14 1.52 -6.32
N LEU A 71 -2.43 2.08 -5.33
CA LEU A 71 -1.52 3.22 -5.56
C LEU A 71 -0.36 2.84 -6.50
N LEU A 72 0.23 1.65 -6.33
CA LEU A 72 1.25 1.14 -7.23
C LEU A 72 0.72 0.84 -8.64
N ARG A 73 -0.60 0.64 -8.81
CA ARG A 73 -1.23 0.46 -10.12
C ARG A 73 -1.61 1.78 -10.78
N GLU A 74 -1.94 2.81 -9.98
CA GLU A 74 -2.18 4.18 -10.47
C GLU A 74 -0.97 4.69 -11.28
N SER A 75 0.26 4.37 -10.86
CA SER A 75 1.50 4.80 -11.53
C SER A 75 1.68 4.26 -12.96
N HIS A 76 1.08 3.09 -13.27
CA HIS A 76 1.11 2.54 -14.63
C HIS A 76 0.25 3.35 -15.60
N TRP A 77 -0.78 4.04 -15.10
CA TRP A 77 -1.73 4.81 -15.91
C TRP A 77 -1.43 6.31 -15.87
N ILE A 78 -0.95 6.80 -14.73
CA ILE A 78 -0.67 8.20 -14.45
C ILE A 78 0.76 8.30 -13.94
N GLU A 79 1.67 8.70 -14.82
CA GLU A 79 3.09 8.87 -14.50
C GLU A 79 3.28 9.82 -13.31
N GLY A 80 4.16 9.44 -12.37
CA GLY A 80 4.45 10.22 -11.17
C GLY A 80 3.34 10.22 -10.11
N SER A 81 2.21 9.52 -10.32
CA SER A 81 1.13 9.47 -9.33
C SER A 81 1.58 8.86 -8.01
N PHE A 82 2.36 7.78 -8.01
CA PHE A 82 2.86 7.19 -6.76
C PHE A 82 3.76 8.15 -5.97
N GLU A 83 4.65 8.86 -6.65
CA GLU A 83 5.47 9.89 -6.01
C GLU A 83 4.62 11.03 -5.42
N ARG A 84 3.59 11.47 -6.14
CA ARG A 84 2.63 12.46 -5.63
C ARG A 84 1.93 11.94 -4.36
N ARG A 85 1.43 10.71 -4.37
CA ARG A 85 0.78 10.07 -3.21
C ARG A 85 1.72 9.94 -2.02
N TYR A 86 2.98 9.60 -2.31
CA TYR A 86 4.05 9.53 -1.32
C TYR A 86 4.30 10.90 -0.67
N ARG A 87 4.43 11.97 -1.48
CA ARG A 87 4.65 13.34 -0.96
C ARG A 87 3.46 13.86 -0.15
N ASN A 88 2.25 13.41 -0.48
CA ASN A 88 1.03 13.73 0.27
C ASN A 88 0.90 12.92 1.58
N GLY A 89 1.79 11.97 1.84
CA GLY A 89 1.75 11.14 3.04
C GLY A 89 0.77 9.95 2.96
N GLU A 90 0.10 9.73 1.83
CA GLU A 90 -0.93 8.69 1.69
C GLU A 90 -0.30 7.29 1.76
N VAL A 91 0.88 7.10 1.16
CA VAL A 91 1.62 5.83 1.19
C VAL A 91 2.03 5.50 2.63
N GLN A 92 2.58 6.48 3.34
CA GLN A 92 3.08 6.34 4.71
C GLN A 92 1.93 5.99 5.66
N GLN A 93 0.76 6.62 5.52
CA GLN A 93 -0.42 6.30 6.30
C GLN A 93 -0.86 4.84 6.11
N ILE A 94 -0.83 4.31 4.89
CA ILE A 94 -1.14 2.90 4.62
C ILE A 94 -0.13 2.00 5.33
N ILE A 95 1.17 2.26 5.17
CA ILE A 95 2.23 1.46 5.82
C ILE A 95 2.12 1.49 7.35
N SER A 96 1.85 2.66 7.94
CA SER A 96 1.64 2.79 9.39
C SER A 96 0.43 2.01 9.88
N LYS A 97 -0.67 2.00 9.11
CA LYS A 97 -1.84 1.19 9.42
C LYS A 97 -1.52 -0.30 9.34
N MET A 98 -0.79 -0.76 8.31
CA MET A 98 -0.33 -2.14 8.20
C MET A 98 0.49 -2.58 9.42
N ILE A 99 1.43 -1.74 9.88
CA ILE A 99 2.25 -2.03 11.07
C ILE A 99 1.38 -2.20 12.32
N THR A 100 0.34 -1.37 12.47
CA THR A 100 -0.56 -1.40 13.64
C THR A 100 -1.46 -2.65 13.67
N LEU A 101 -1.74 -3.23 12.50
CA LEU A 101 -2.62 -4.40 12.35
C LEU A 101 -1.88 -5.75 12.43
N LEU A 102 -0.56 -5.73 12.30
CA LEU A 102 0.31 -6.91 12.46
C LEU A 102 0.60 -7.20 13.92
#